data_AF-A0A662R8E8-F1
#
_entry.id   AF-A0A662R8E8-F1
#
_cell.length_a   1.000
_cell.length_b   1.000
_cell.length_c   1.000
_cell.angle_alpha   90.00
_cell.angle_beta   90.00
_cell.angle_gamma   90.00
#
_symmetry.space_group_name_H-M   'P 1'
#
loop_
_entity.id
_entity.type
_entity.pdbx_description
1 polymer ?
#
loop_
_entity_poly.entity_id
_entity_poly.type
_entity_poly.pdbx_seq_one_letter_code
_entity_poly.pdbx_strand_id
1 'polypeptide(L)'
;MAVPTLSPSSTVSAIILPSVGVKANVTGSLPFGVYTSADFISGAVDQVAFTYRRLGGDVLDIELTANNVYAAYEEAVLEYSYIVNIHQSKNTLSNLMGQATGTFDSDGELQAGALLNQLSGTGAELRYPRFDLGYANALASAASEKAQVGGTATFYSASIDIVDGIQDYDLQSIISSSAAAGGVPYANVDTNKKANIQKVFYKSPRSFWRFYGYYGGINTIGNLGTYGQYSDDSTWQVVPVWQNKLQAMAYEDALSTRTSHYSYEIRNNKIRLYPVPGTDWVTKVWFEFTIDTDPLFDDAGLDTGVTGVNNMNTLPFANIPYTNINSIGKQWIRRFALSLCKEMLGLIRNKFTTIPIPGESVTLNGDALLSQAKEEQTGLREELKTVLAEMTYDKLVTTDAEMMESTQNLQAHIPMIIYTG
;
A
#
# COMPACT_ATOMS: atom_id res chain seq x y z
N MET A 1 -78.29 26.89 18.81
CA MET A 1 -76.93 27.43 19.04
C MET A 1 -76.24 27.50 17.70
N ALA A 2 -75.79 28.69 17.28
CA ALA A 2 -74.98 28.83 16.09
C ALA A 2 -73.64 28.13 16.34
N VAL A 3 -73.28 27.18 15.48
CA VAL A 3 -71.99 26.50 15.51
C VAL A 3 -70.93 27.55 15.16
N PRO A 4 -69.87 27.74 15.95
CA PRO A 4 -68.82 28.70 15.63
C PRO A 4 -68.17 28.30 14.30
N THR A 5 -68.18 29.21 13.33
CA THR A 5 -67.38 29.06 12.10
C THR A 5 -65.91 29.22 12.47
N LEU A 6 -65.23 28.08 12.65
CA LEU A 6 -63.78 28.03 12.82
C LEU A 6 -63.13 28.34 11.48
N SER A 7 -62.82 29.62 11.22
CA SER A 7 -61.96 30.02 10.12
C SER A 7 -60.48 29.84 10.52
N PRO A 8 -59.65 29.18 9.70
CA PRO A 8 -58.23 29.03 10.00
C PRO A 8 -57.52 30.39 10.02
N SER A 9 -56.61 30.60 10.99
CA SER A 9 -55.89 31.87 11.16
C SER A 9 -54.88 32.17 10.03
N SER A 10 -54.53 31.16 9.23
CA SER A 10 -53.71 31.28 8.04
C SER A 10 -54.26 30.37 6.95
N THR A 11 -54.37 30.89 5.73
CA THR A 11 -54.67 30.13 4.51
C THR A 11 -53.42 29.65 3.79
N VAL A 12 -52.23 29.99 4.30
CA VAL A 12 -50.93 29.59 3.74
C VAL A 12 -50.27 28.63 4.71
N SER A 13 -49.85 27.46 4.21
CA SER A 13 -49.08 26.52 5.01
C SER A 13 -47.73 27.15 5.39
N ALA A 14 -47.39 27.18 6.68
CA ALA A 14 -46.17 27.86 7.16
C ALA A 14 -44.86 27.14 6.77
N ILE A 15 -44.97 25.91 6.26
CA ILE A 15 -43.84 25.03 5.95
C ILE A 15 -44.02 24.55 4.50
N ILE A 16 -43.52 25.35 3.57
CA ILE A 16 -43.51 25.04 2.13
C ILE A 16 -42.10 25.21 1.57
N LEU A 17 -41.79 24.43 0.54
CA LEU A 17 -40.52 24.53 -0.15
C LEU A 17 -40.54 25.80 -1.01
N PRO A 18 -39.62 26.76 -0.81
CA PRO A 18 -39.56 27.92 -1.68
C PRO A 18 -39.07 27.52 -3.08
N SER A 19 -39.47 28.30 -4.09
CA SER A 19 -39.04 28.08 -5.48
C SER A 19 -37.54 28.33 -5.71
N VAL A 20 -36.88 29.04 -4.80
CA VAL A 20 -35.44 29.34 -4.83
C VAL A 20 -34.85 29.25 -3.43
N GLY A 21 -33.62 28.75 -3.33
CA GLY A 21 -32.86 28.73 -2.08
C GLY A 21 -32.24 30.09 -1.70
N VAL A 22 -31.81 30.22 -0.44
CA VAL A 22 -31.13 31.41 0.09
C VAL A 22 -29.73 31.03 0.53
N LYS A 23 -28.70 31.64 -0.10
CA LYS A 23 -27.28 31.33 0.17
C LYS A 23 -26.89 31.42 1.65
N ALA A 24 -27.39 32.44 2.36
CA ALA A 24 -27.07 32.68 3.77
C ALA A 24 -27.57 31.56 4.71
N ASN A 25 -28.57 30.78 4.30
CA ASN A 25 -29.16 29.74 5.13
C ASN A 25 -28.48 28.38 4.95
N VAL A 26 -27.62 28.21 3.94
CA VAL A 26 -27.07 26.90 3.58
C VAL A 26 -26.23 26.33 4.72
N THR A 27 -25.16 27.02 5.12
CA THR A 27 -24.19 26.51 6.10
C THR A 27 -24.79 26.23 7.47
N GLY A 28 -25.74 27.06 7.92
CA GLY A 28 -26.45 26.87 9.19
C GLY A 28 -27.48 25.74 9.18
N SER A 29 -27.78 25.17 8.01
CA SER A 29 -28.76 24.09 7.82
C SER A 29 -28.12 22.74 7.53
N LEU A 30 -26.78 22.68 7.43
CA LEU A 30 -26.04 21.45 7.16
C LEU A 30 -25.96 20.60 8.44
N PRO A 31 -26.31 19.31 8.40
CA PRO A 31 -26.20 18.42 9.55
C PRO A 31 -24.77 18.25 10.07
N PHE A 32 -23.80 18.13 9.17
CA PHE A 32 -22.39 17.90 9.52
C PHE A 32 -21.54 19.13 9.25
N GLY A 33 -21.87 19.91 8.23
CA GLY A 33 -21.12 21.13 7.91
C GLY A 33 -19.77 20.85 7.25
N VAL A 34 -19.60 19.68 6.64
CA VAL A 34 -18.36 19.24 5.97
C VAL A 34 -18.06 20.13 4.77
N TYR A 35 -19.09 20.47 3.98
CA TYR A 35 -18.93 21.25 2.76
C TYR A 35 -19.34 22.71 2.94
N THR A 36 -18.34 23.60 3.01
CA THR A 36 -18.56 25.05 3.18
C THR A 36 -18.07 25.91 2.00
N SER A 37 -17.58 25.28 0.93
CA SER A 37 -17.08 25.98 -0.25
C SER A 37 -18.16 26.82 -0.96
N ALA A 38 -17.76 27.93 -1.58
CA ALA A 38 -18.68 28.81 -2.32
C ALA A 38 -19.41 28.10 -3.47
N ASP A 39 -18.74 27.15 -4.12
CA ASP A 39 -19.30 26.32 -5.19
C ASP A 39 -20.37 25.38 -4.64
N PHE A 40 -20.13 24.75 -3.50
CA PHE A 40 -21.12 23.90 -2.83
C PHE A 40 -22.35 24.71 -2.43
N ILE A 41 -22.15 25.88 -1.81
CA ILE A 41 -23.24 26.76 -1.38
C ILE A 41 -24.12 27.18 -2.57
N SER A 42 -23.49 27.49 -3.71
CA SER A 42 -24.22 27.85 -4.93
C SER A 42 -24.98 26.65 -5.49
N GLY A 43 -24.35 25.47 -5.54
CA GLY A 43 -25.01 24.23 -5.98
C GLY A 43 -26.18 23.81 -5.09
N ALA A 44 -26.07 23.99 -3.77
CA ALA A 44 -27.13 23.70 -2.81
C ALA A 44 -28.34 24.62 -3.01
N VAL A 45 -28.12 25.90 -3.31
CA VAL A 45 -29.20 26.85 -3.64
C VAL A 45 -29.91 26.46 -4.93
N ASP A 46 -29.17 26.09 -5.97
CA ASP A 46 -29.75 25.63 -7.23
C ASP A 46 -30.50 24.31 -7.07
N GLN A 47 -30.05 23.44 -6.16
CA GLN A 47 -30.74 22.18 -5.84
C GLN A 47 -32.15 22.42 -5.30
N VAL A 48 -32.39 23.49 -4.52
CA VAL A 48 -33.75 23.86 -4.06
C VAL A 48 -34.68 24.12 -5.25
N ALA A 49 -34.24 24.94 -6.20
CA ALA A 49 -35.02 25.23 -7.40
C ALA A 49 -35.23 23.98 -8.27
N PHE A 50 -34.21 23.12 -8.36
CA PHE A 50 -34.29 21.85 -9.09
C PHE A 50 -35.32 20.90 -8.47
N THR A 51 -35.25 20.69 -7.16
CA THR A 51 -36.18 19.83 -6.39
C THR A 51 -37.59 20.39 -6.47
N TYR A 52 -37.77 21.71 -6.29
CA TYR A 52 -39.07 22.38 -6.38
C TYR A 52 -39.77 22.10 -7.72
N ARG A 53 -39.08 22.34 -8.83
CA ARG A 53 -39.66 22.12 -10.18
C ARG A 53 -39.91 20.64 -10.46
N ARG A 54 -39.01 19.75 -10.04
CA ARG A 54 -39.14 18.31 -10.31
C ARG A 54 -40.23 17.63 -9.50
N LEU A 55 -40.54 18.12 -8.31
CA LEU A 55 -41.62 17.59 -7.47
C LEU A 55 -42.98 18.27 -7.74
N GLY A 56 -43.05 19.19 -8.71
CA GLY A 56 -44.30 19.83 -9.12
C GLY A 56 -44.71 21.01 -8.26
N GLY A 57 -43.76 21.69 -7.61
CA GLY A 57 -44.00 22.87 -6.78
C GLY A 57 -44.67 24.03 -7.54
N ASP A 58 -44.52 24.09 -8.86
CA ASP A 58 -45.22 25.07 -9.70
C ASP A 58 -46.74 24.85 -9.74
N VAL A 59 -47.23 23.67 -9.35
CA VAL A 59 -48.64 23.28 -9.40
C VAL A 59 -49.24 23.14 -8.00
N LEU A 60 -48.53 22.50 -7.07
CA LEU A 60 -49.00 22.23 -5.71
C LEU A 60 -47.85 22.39 -4.71
N ASP A 61 -48.17 22.94 -3.54
CA ASP A 61 -47.19 23.17 -2.47
C ASP A 61 -46.51 21.88 -2.02
N ILE A 62 -45.20 21.95 -1.78
CA ILE A 62 -44.40 20.82 -1.33
C ILE A 62 -44.09 20.99 0.14
N GLU A 63 -44.36 19.95 0.94
CA GLU A 63 -44.18 19.93 2.40
C GLU A 63 -42.73 19.69 2.84
N LEU A 64 -41.77 20.32 2.15
CA LEU A 64 -40.34 20.30 2.49
C LEU A 64 -39.86 21.71 2.79
N THR A 65 -38.78 21.85 3.55
CA THR A 65 -38.09 23.13 3.70
C THR A 65 -36.81 23.17 2.88
N ALA A 66 -36.31 24.36 2.55
CA ALA A 66 -35.00 24.52 1.92
C ALA A 66 -33.87 23.85 2.75
N ASN A 67 -33.99 23.89 4.08
CA ASN A 67 -33.04 23.26 5.00
C ASN A 67 -32.96 21.75 4.80
N ASN A 68 -34.10 21.09 4.57
CA ASN A 68 -34.12 19.65 4.26
C ASN A 68 -33.36 19.37 2.95
N VAL A 69 -33.54 20.21 1.93
CA VAL A 69 -32.83 20.06 0.65
C VAL A 69 -31.33 20.28 0.82
N TYR A 70 -30.90 21.24 1.65
CA TYR A 70 -29.48 21.47 1.93
C TYR A 70 -28.84 20.28 2.66
N ALA A 71 -29.53 19.70 3.64
CA ALA A 71 -29.09 18.50 4.34
C ALA A 71 -28.94 17.30 3.40
N ALA A 72 -29.96 17.03 2.56
CA ALA A 72 -29.90 15.97 1.56
C ALA A 72 -28.81 16.21 0.50
N TYR A 73 -28.50 17.47 0.20
CA TYR A 73 -27.43 17.80 -0.73
C TYR A 73 -26.05 17.49 -0.15
N GLU A 74 -25.79 17.85 1.11
CA GLU A 74 -24.56 17.47 1.81
C GLU A 74 -24.39 15.95 1.87
N GLU A 75 -25.45 15.23 2.27
CA GLU A 75 -25.45 13.77 2.33
C GLU A 75 -25.15 13.13 0.96
N ALA A 76 -25.71 13.67 -0.12
CA ALA A 76 -25.44 13.19 -1.48
C ALA A 76 -23.98 13.38 -1.91
N VAL A 77 -23.32 14.46 -1.47
CA VAL A 77 -21.89 14.67 -1.75
C VAL A 77 -21.03 13.71 -0.94
N LEU A 78 -21.37 13.48 0.34
CA LEU A 78 -20.68 12.49 1.18
C LEU A 78 -20.77 11.08 0.60
N GLU A 79 -21.96 10.67 0.15
CA GLU A 79 -22.18 9.37 -0.49
C GLU A 79 -21.40 9.22 -1.80
N TYR A 80 -21.37 10.27 -2.63
CA TYR A 80 -20.54 10.27 -3.83
C TYR A 80 -19.05 10.11 -3.50
N SER A 81 -18.55 10.89 -2.54
CA SER A 81 -17.18 10.83 -2.06
C SER A 81 -16.81 9.43 -1.55
N TYR A 82 -17.68 8.84 -0.72
CA TYR A 82 -17.51 7.49 -0.19
C TYR A 82 -17.36 6.44 -1.29
N ILE A 83 -18.27 6.43 -2.27
CA ILE A 83 -18.25 5.44 -3.36
C ILE A 83 -16.97 5.59 -4.21
N VAL A 84 -16.57 6.83 -4.52
CA VAL A 84 -15.35 7.09 -5.29
C VAL A 84 -14.10 6.69 -4.50
N ASN A 85 -14.04 7.01 -3.20
CA ASN A 85 -12.91 6.63 -2.34
C ASN A 85 -12.77 5.11 -2.21
N ILE A 86 -13.87 4.35 -2.13
CA ILE A 86 -13.82 2.88 -2.16
C ILE A 86 -13.23 2.39 -3.49
N HIS A 87 -13.67 2.96 -4.60
CA HIS A 87 -13.14 2.58 -5.91
C HIS A 87 -11.64 2.90 -6.02
N GLN A 88 -11.21 4.08 -5.58
CA GLN A 88 -9.79 4.45 -5.55
C GLN A 88 -9.00 3.49 -4.66
N SER A 89 -9.51 3.21 -3.46
CA SER A 89 -8.90 2.24 -2.54
C SER A 89 -8.66 0.90 -3.22
N LYS A 90 -9.63 0.38 -3.96
CA LYS A 90 -9.49 -0.88 -4.70
C LYS A 90 -8.37 -0.83 -5.74
N ASN A 91 -8.20 0.30 -6.43
CA ASN A 91 -7.18 0.46 -7.47
C ASN A 91 -5.78 0.70 -6.91
N THR A 92 -5.65 1.32 -5.74
CA THR A 92 -4.39 1.87 -5.26
C THR A 92 -3.83 1.14 -4.05
N LEU A 93 -4.62 0.31 -3.36
CA LEU A 93 -4.23 -0.35 -2.11
C LEU A 93 -2.89 -1.07 -2.24
N SER A 94 -2.71 -1.89 -3.28
CA SER A 94 -1.47 -2.66 -3.50
C SER A 94 -0.21 -1.79 -3.58
N ASN A 95 -0.33 -0.59 -4.14
CA ASN A 95 0.79 0.33 -4.33
C ASN A 95 1.06 1.16 -3.08
N LEU A 96 0.02 1.40 -2.27
CA LEU A 96 0.11 2.19 -1.04
C LEU A 96 0.43 1.35 0.20
N MET A 97 0.48 0.02 0.09
CA MET A 97 0.89 -0.85 1.21
C MET A 97 2.23 -0.42 1.78
N GLY A 98 2.25 -0.23 3.10
CA GLY A 98 3.42 0.21 3.86
C GLY A 98 3.78 1.69 3.74
N GLN A 99 3.01 2.49 2.99
CA GLN A 99 3.19 3.93 2.93
C GLN A 99 2.57 4.63 4.15
N ALA A 100 2.83 5.93 4.31
CA ALA A 100 2.30 6.71 5.43
C ALA A 100 0.76 6.74 5.47
N THR A 101 0.21 6.62 6.68
CA THR A 101 -1.24 6.64 6.96
C THR A 101 -1.76 8.05 7.26
N GLY A 102 -3.08 8.20 7.29
CA GLY A 102 -3.77 9.45 7.69
C GLY A 102 -4.49 9.31 9.02
N THR A 103 -4.58 10.39 9.79
CA THR A 103 -5.48 10.50 10.96
C THR A 103 -6.60 11.47 10.60
N PHE A 104 -7.83 11.15 11.00
CA PHE A 104 -9.03 11.88 10.60
C PHE A 104 -9.83 12.34 11.82
N ASP A 105 -10.56 13.45 11.67
CA ASP A 105 -11.54 13.88 12.65
C ASP A 105 -12.91 13.19 12.47
N SER A 106 -13.91 13.62 13.25
CA SER A 106 -15.27 13.08 13.17
C SER A 106 -15.97 13.32 11.83
N ASP A 107 -15.51 14.33 11.09
CA ASP A 107 -16.11 14.79 9.85
C ASP A 107 -15.43 14.13 8.64
N GLY A 108 -14.38 13.33 8.88
CA GLY A 108 -13.62 12.62 7.86
C GLY A 108 -12.55 13.48 7.19
N GLU A 109 -12.21 14.62 7.80
CA GLU A 109 -11.14 15.49 7.33
C GLU A 109 -9.79 15.09 7.95
N LEU A 110 -8.73 15.19 7.15
CA LEU A 110 -7.38 14.85 7.61
C LEU A 110 -6.93 15.83 8.69
N GLN A 111 -6.56 15.31 9.86
CA GLN A 111 -5.96 16.10 10.94
C GLN A 111 -4.51 16.45 10.60
N ALA A 112 -4.04 17.58 11.15
CA ALA A 112 -2.65 18.01 11.01
C ALA A 112 -1.68 16.94 11.54
N GLY A 113 -0.74 16.52 10.70
CA GLY A 113 0.21 15.45 10.99
C GLY A 113 1.33 15.37 9.94
N ALA A 114 2.22 14.39 10.06
CA ALA A 114 3.36 14.21 9.15
C ALA A 114 2.92 14.16 7.68
N LEU A 115 1.81 13.49 7.39
CA LEU A 115 1.24 13.38 6.06
C LEU A 115 0.70 14.74 5.55
N LEU A 116 -0.15 15.41 6.34
CA LEU A 116 -0.72 16.72 5.96
C LEU A 116 0.38 17.77 5.73
N ASN A 117 1.46 17.72 6.51
CA ASN A 117 2.61 18.62 6.37
C ASN A 117 3.39 18.40 5.05
N GLN A 118 3.34 17.19 4.48
CA GLN A 118 3.93 16.86 3.18
C GLN A 118 2.97 17.12 2.01
N LEU A 119 1.66 17.16 2.28
CA LEU A 119 0.61 17.42 1.31
C LEU A 119 0.26 18.91 1.33
N SER A 120 1.00 19.71 0.55
CA SER A 120 0.86 21.17 0.38
C SER A 120 -0.55 21.64 -0.03
N GLY A 121 -1.54 21.57 0.87
CA GLY A 121 -2.92 22.06 0.71
C GLY A 121 -3.82 21.23 -0.22
N THR A 122 -3.41 20.02 -0.64
CA THR A 122 -4.22 19.09 -1.44
C THR A 122 -4.15 17.71 -0.81
N GLY A 123 -5.30 17.14 -0.45
CA GLY A 123 -5.39 15.81 0.16
C GLY A 123 -4.97 14.67 -0.77
N ALA A 124 -4.71 13.50 -0.19
CA ALA A 124 -4.16 12.36 -0.92
C ALA A 124 -5.17 11.78 -1.91
N GLU A 125 -6.46 11.94 -1.64
CA GLU A 125 -7.60 11.50 -2.44
C GLU A 125 -7.65 12.11 -3.85
N LEU A 126 -6.99 13.25 -4.06
CA LEU A 126 -6.94 13.95 -5.35
C LEU A 126 -5.67 13.63 -6.17
N ARG A 127 -4.70 12.93 -5.57
CA ARG A 127 -3.40 12.70 -6.20
C ARG A 127 -3.41 11.35 -6.91
N TYR A 128 -2.84 11.34 -8.11
CA TYR A 128 -2.53 10.10 -8.80
C TYR A 128 -1.37 9.41 -8.05
N PRO A 129 -1.57 8.19 -7.50
CA PRO A 129 -0.48 7.47 -6.89
C PRO A 129 0.49 7.06 -7.99
N ARG A 130 1.78 7.31 -7.76
CA ARG A 130 2.81 6.77 -8.64
C ARG A 130 2.70 5.25 -8.60
N PHE A 131 2.92 4.63 -9.77
CA PHE A 131 3.02 3.18 -9.81
C PHE A 131 4.27 2.80 -9.04
N ASP A 132 4.06 2.30 -7.83
CA ASP A 132 5.09 1.77 -6.97
C ASP A 132 4.73 0.32 -6.67
N LEU A 133 5.76 -0.51 -6.64
CA LEU A 133 5.64 -1.94 -6.41
C LEU A 133 5.68 -2.24 -4.91
N GLY A 134 5.04 -1.44 -4.05
CA GLY A 134 5.18 -1.52 -2.59
C GLY A 134 5.07 -2.94 -2.03
N TYR A 135 3.96 -3.63 -2.32
CA TYR A 135 3.76 -5.02 -1.89
C TYR A 135 4.77 -6.02 -2.54
N ALA A 136 5.05 -5.86 -3.83
CA ALA A 136 5.99 -6.74 -4.53
C ALA A 136 7.44 -6.52 -4.07
N ASN A 137 7.80 -5.29 -3.70
CA ASN A 137 9.08 -4.92 -3.11
C ASN A 137 9.21 -5.50 -1.71
N ALA A 138 8.16 -5.46 -0.89
CA ALA A 138 8.15 -6.13 0.41
C ALA A 138 8.38 -7.65 0.25
N LEU A 139 7.68 -8.30 -0.67
CA LEU A 139 7.91 -9.72 -0.98
C LEU A 139 9.32 -9.99 -1.52
N ALA A 140 9.79 -9.16 -2.45
CA ALA A 140 11.13 -9.28 -3.03
C ALA A 140 12.22 -9.05 -1.99
N SER A 141 12.00 -8.16 -1.02
CA SER A 141 12.93 -7.91 0.09
C SER A 141 13.03 -9.14 1.01
N ALA A 142 11.90 -9.79 1.32
CA ALA A 142 11.89 -11.03 2.08
C ALA A 142 12.60 -12.17 1.33
N ALA A 143 12.40 -12.29 0.02
CA ALA A 143 13.12 -13.25 -0.81
C ALA A 143 14.63 -12.94 -0.89
N SER A 144 14.98 -11.66 -1.05
CA SER A 144 16.38 -11.19 -1.09
C SER A 144 17.10 -11.44 0.22
N GLU A 145 16.39 -11.30 1.35
CA GLU A 145 16.92 -11.61 2.68
C GLU A 145 17.31 -13.08 2.78
N LYS A 146 16.44 -13.99 2.32
CA LYS A 146 16.77 -15.43 2.30
C LYS A 146 17.88 -15.77 1.31
N ALA A 147 18.06 -14.98 0.26
CA ALA A 147 19.15 -15.11 -0.69
C ALA A 147 20.44 -14.37 -0.26
N GLN A 148 20.44 -13.67 0.89
CA GLN A 148 21.59 -12.91 1.42
C GLN A 148 22.12 -11.82 0.47
N VAL A 149 21.27 -11.25 -0.38
CA VAL A 149 21.64 -10.22 -1.38
C VAL A 149 21.01 -8.85 -1.12
N GLY A 150 20.49 -8.65 0.09
CA GLY A 150 19.74 -7.46 0.51
C GLY A 150 18.58 -7.87 1.41
N GLY A 151 17.82 -6.92 1.94
CA GLY A 151 16.69 -7.21 2.82
C GLY A 151 16.58 -6.21 3.96
N THR A 152 15.63 -6.45 4.86
CA THR A 152 15.34 -5.58 6.00
C THR A 152 15.91 -6.12 7.32
N ALA A 153 16.14 -7.43 7.43
CA ALA A 153 16.73 -8.02 8.63
C ALA A 153 18.23 -7.72 8.76
N THR A 154 18.67 -7.43 9.99
CA THR A 154 20.09 -7.22 10.30
C THR A 154 20.82 -8.55 10.45
N PHE A 155 21.92 -8.72 9.71
CA PHE A 155 22.81 -9.88 9.85
C PHE A 155 23.91 -9.60 10.88
N TYR A 156 24.04 -10.49 11.85
CA TYR A 156 25.08 -10.44 12.87
C TYR A 156 26.13 -11.50 12.63
N SER A 157 27.36 -11.26 13.10
CA SER A 157 28.44 -12.24 13.04
C SER A 157 28.95 -12.58 14.44
N ALA A 158 29.11 -13.89 14.70
CA ALA A 158 29.72 -14.41 15.91
C ALA A 158 30.77 -15.48 15.56
N SER A 159 31.58 -15.85 16.55
CA SER A 159 32.65 -16.84 16.36
C SER A 159 32.61 -17.92 17.43
N ILE A 160 33.06 -19.10 17.06
CA ILE A 160 33.33 -20.24 17.92
C ILE A 160 34.83 -20.34 18.11
N ASP A 161 35.27 -20.38 19.37
CA ASP A 161 36.65 -20.74 19.71
C ASP A 161 36.77 -22.27 19.72
N ILE A 162 37.63 -22.80 18.85
CA ILE A 162 37.79 -24.24 18.67
C ILE A 162 38.64 -24.81 19.80
N VAL A 163 38.16 -25.92 20.37
CA VAL A 163 38.85 -26.66 21.45
C VAL A 163 39.15 -28.07 20.96
N ASP A 164 40.40 -28.50 21.15
CA ASP A 164 40.86 -29.84 20.80
C ASP A 164 39.97 -30.93 21.43
N GLY A 165 39.53 -31.88 20.61
CA GLY A 165 38.67 -32.99 21.03
C GLY A 165 37.18 -32.64 21.20
N ILE A 166 36.77 -31.37 21.07
CA ILE A 166 35.35 -30.97 21.16
C ILE A 166 34.76 -30.77 19.77
N GLN A 167 33.73 -31.56 19.45
CA GLN A 167 33.12 -31.57 18.12
C GLN A 167 31.78 -30.81 18.05
N ASP A 168 31.04 -30.77 19.17
CA ASP A 168 29.68 -30.24 19.26
C ASP A 168 29.67 -28.91 20.03
N TYR A 169 29.18 -27.85 19.39
CA TYR A 169 29.11 -26.50 19.97
C TYR A 169 27.66 -26.01 19.98
N ASP A 170 27.22 -25.43 21.11
CA ASP A 170 25.89 -24.81 21.24
C ASP A 170 25.94 -23.34 20.84
N LEU A 171 25.34 -23.04 19.69
CA LEU A 171 25.38 -21.71 19.09
C LEU A 171 24.56 -20.69 19.87
N GLN A 172 23.42 -21.10 20.45
CA GLN A 172 22.58 -20.20 21.23
C GLN A 172 23.29 -19.77 22.52
N SER A 173 23.98 -20.71 23.16
CA SER A 173 24.80 -20.42 24.36
C SER A 173 25.95 -19.45 24.04
N ILE A 174 26.63 -19.64 22.91
CA ILE A 174 27.72 -18.76 22.46
C ILE A 174 27.20 -17.34 22.17
N ILE A 175 26.07 -17.21 21.48
CA ILE A 175 25.48 -15.90 21.16
C ILE A 175 25.03 -15.18 22.44
N SER A 176 24.28 -15.87 23.30
CA SER A 176 23.75 -15.28 24.54
C SER A 176 24.85 -14.88 25.54
N SER A 177 25.88 -15.70 25.70
CA SER A 177 27.03 -15.37 26.55
C SER A 177 27.83 -14.18 26.00
N SER A 178 28.04 -14.12 24.69
CA SER A 178 28.74 -13.00 24.04
C SER A 178 27.93 -11.69 24.12
N ALA A 179 26.60 -11.77 23.97
CA ALA A 179 25.72 -10.63 24.14
C ALA A 179 25.75 -10.09 25.58
N ALA A 180 25.69 -10.98 26.57
CA ALA A 180 25.74 -10.61 28.00
C ALA A 180 27.08 -10.00 28.42
N ALA A 181 28.20 -10.41 27.81
CA ALA A 181 29.52 -9.84 28.05
C ALA A 181 29.68 -8.41 27.49
N GLY A 182 28.83 -8.02 26.52
CA GLY A 182 28.89 -6.71 25.87
C GLY A 182 30.01 -6.57 24.84
N GLY A 183 30.04 -5.43 24.15
CA GLY A 183 31.05 -5.14 23.12
C GLY A 183 30.81 -5.78 21.74
N VAL A 184 29.66 -6.44 21.56
CA VAL A 184 29.20 -7.01 20.29
C VAL A 184 28.00 -6.23 19.73
N PRO A 185 27.82 -6.12 18.40
CA PRO A 185 26.71 -5.37 17.80
C PRO A 185 25.32 -5.87 18.20
N TYR A 186 25.21 -7.14 18.59
CA TYR A 186 23.96 -7.81 18.98
C TYR A 186 23.76 -7.86 20.51
N ALA A 187 24.50 -7.07 21.30
CA ALA A 187 24.41 -7.10 22.77
C ALA A 187 23.01 -6.76 23.31
N ASN A 188 22.26 -5.94 22.58
CA ASN A 188 20.90 -5.51 22.96
C ASN A 188 19.79 -6.33 22.29
N VAL A 189 20.12 -7.37 21.53
CA VAL A 189 19.13 -8.19 20.82
C VAL A 189 18.61 -9.27 21.77
N ASP A 190 17.33 -9.63 21.67
CA ASP A 190 16.73 -10.69 22.48
C ASP A 190 17.30 -12.06 22.12
N THR A 191 18.32 -12.50 22.87
CA THR A 191 19.00 -13.79 22.70
C THR A 191 18.19 -14.98 23.22
N ASN A 192 16.93 -14.81 23.62
CA ASN A 192 16.04 -15.94 23.91
C ASN A 192 15.29 -16.41 22.66
N LYS A 193 15.29 -15.60 21.60
CA LYS A 193 14.71 -15.97 20.31
C LYS A 193 15.67 -16.88 19.54
N LYS A 194 15.10 -17.69 18.65
CA LYS A 194 15.85 -18.62 17.80
C LYS A 194 16.76 -17.83 16.86
N ALA A 195 18.07 -18.13 16.91
CA ALA A 195 19.02 -17.64 15.92
C ALA A 195 18.95 -18.52 14.65
N ASN A 196 18.73 -17.90 13.49
CA ASN A 196 18.77 -18.56 12.20
C ASN A 196 20.15 -18.37 11.59
N ILE A 197 20.89 -19.47 11.46
CA ILE A 197 22.27 -19.45 10.92
C ILE A 197 22.20 -19.43 9.41
N GLN A 198 22.85 -18.44 8.83
CA GLN A 198 22.79 -18.13 7.41
C GLN A 198 24.04 -18.64 6.68
N LYS A 199 25.19 -18.51 7.33
CA LYS A 199 26.48 -18.88 6.76
C LYS A 199 27.44 -19.29 7.87
N VAL A 200 28.21 -20.34 7.64
CA VAL A 200 29.35 -20.70 8.49
C VAL A 200 30.59 -20.68 7.62
N PHE A 201 31.62 -19.98 8.08
CA PHE A 201 32.84 -19.83 7.34
C PHE A 201 34.05 -19.80 8.28
N TYR A 202 35.16 -20.26 7.74
CA TYR A 202 36.46 -20.13 8.39
C TYR A 202 37.45 -19.68 7.33
N LYS A 203 38.41 -18.86 7.74
CA LYS A 203 39.54 -18.50 6.89
C LYS A 203 40.80 -19.05 7.54
N SER A 204 41.43 -20.02 6.90
CA SER A 204 42.76 -20.44 7.33
C SER A 204 43.77 -19.37 6.90
N PRO A 205 44.82 -19.07 7.67
CA PRO A 205 45.91 -18.21 7.20
C PRO A 205 46.54 -18.70 5.88
N ARG A 206 46.39 -20.00 5.57
CA ARG A 206 46.84 -20.66 4.33
C ARG A 206 45.96 -20.31 3.11
N SER A 207 44.72 -19.84 3.33
CA SER A 207 43.79 -19.47 2.24
C SER A 207 44.11 -18.13 1.59
N PHE A 208 45.02 -17.33 2.16
CA PHE A 208 45.60 -16.17 1.49
C PHE A 208 46.83 -16.60 0.67
N TRP A 209 46.59 -17.27 -0.47
CA TRP A 209 47.67 -17.59 -1.39
C TRP A 209 48.06 -16.35 -2.19
N ARG A 210 49.27 -15.83 -1.94
CA ARG A 210 49.93 -14.91 -2.87
C ARG A 210 50.37 -15.76 -4.05
N PHE A 211 49.67 -15.68 -5.18
CA PHE A 211 49.99 -16.45 -6.40
C PHE A 211 51.47 -16.30 -6.84
N TYR A 212 52.16 -15.25 -6.40
CA TYR A 212 53.61 -15.03 -6.58
C TYR A 212 54.40 -14.81 -5.28
N GLY A 213 53.90 -15.27 -4.12
CA GLY A 213 54.62 -15.12 -2.84
C GLY A 213 55.87 -16.01 -2.79
N TYR A 214 57.05 -15.39 -2.73
CA TYR A 214 58.38 -15.99 -2.55
C TYR A 214 58.54 -16.73 -1.20
N TYR A 215 57.72 -17.75 -0.91
CA TYR A 215 57.82 -18.50 0.36
C TYR A 215 57.59 -20.01 0.23
N GLY A 216 57.67 -20.53 -0.98
CA GLY A 216 57.76 -21.96 -1.25
C GLY A 216 58.52 -22.16 -2.55
N GLY A 217 59.81 -22.50 -2.46
CA GLY A 217 60.75 -22.68 -3.57
C GLY A 217 60.45 -23.89 -4.48
N ILE A 218 59.18 -24.10 -4.84
CA ILE A 218 58.72 -25.15 -5.75
C ILE A 218 58.48 -24.63 -7.17
N ASN A 219 58.38 -23.31 -7.35
CA ASN A 219 58.29 -22.69 -8.68
C ASN A 219 59.63 -22.13 -9.19
N THR A 220 60.75 -22.48 -8.57
CA THR A 220 62.07 -22.32 -9.18
C THR A 220 62.35 -23.55 -10.04
N ILE A 221 62.48 -23.33 -11.35
CA ILE A 221 62.94 -24.35 -12.30
C ILE A 221 64.33 -24.82 -11.84
N GLY A 222 64.44 -26.06 -11.33
CA GLY A 222 65.73 -26.64 -10.93
C GLY A 222 65.73 -27.61 -9.73
N ASN A 223 64.68 -27.71 -8.92
CA ASN A 223 64.77 -28.46 -7.65
C ASN A 223 64.77 -30.01 -7.77
N LEU A 224 64.91 -30.59 -8.96
CA LEU A 224 65.09 -32.04 -9.16
C LEU A 224 66.06 -32.37 -10.32
N GLY A 225 66.85 -31.40 -10.79
CA GLY A 225 67.89 -31.59 -11.82
C GLY A 225 69.27 -31.26 -11.27
N THR A 226 70.23 -32.15 -11.51
CA THR A 226 71.62 -32.19 -11.06
C THR A 226 72.23 -30.85 -10.63
N TYR A 227 72.58 -30.72 -9.34
CA TYR A 227 73.33 -29.58 -8.79
C TYR A 227 74.77 -29.59 -9.33
N GLY A 228 75.02 -28.89 -10.43
CA GLY A 228 76.33 -28.79 -11.05
C GLY A 228 76.75 -27.33 -11.24
N GLN A 229 77.76 -26.90 -10.47
CA GLN A 229 78.69 -25.74 -10.53
C GLN A 229 78.46 -24.47 -11.41
N TYR A 230 77.31 -24.24 -12.05
CA TYR A 230 76.94 -22.98 -12.68
C TYR A 230 75.70 -22.41 -12.00
N SER A 231 75.87 -21.22 -11.42
CA SER A 231 74.86 -20.46 -10.69
C SER A 231 73.80 -19.89 -11.64
N ASP A 232 72.53 -19.96 -11.20
CA ASP A 232 71.31 -19.27 -11.65
C ASP A 232 71.30 -18.61 -13.04
N ASP A 233 70.94 -19.38 -14.07
CA ASP A 233 70.44 -18.80 -15.32
C ASP A 233 68.98 -18.35 -15.11
N SER A 234 68.75 -17.03 -15.13
CA SER A 234 67.42 -16.45 -14.89
C SER A 234 66.53 -16.65 -16.11
N THR A 235 65.79 -17.76 -16.13
CA THR A 235 64.80 -18.02 -17.17
C THR A 235 63.48 -17.31 -16.87
N TRP A 236 63.11 -16.33 -17.69
CA TRP A 236 61.83 -15.62 -17.61
C TRP A 236 60.80 -16.31 -18.51
N GLN A 237 59.81 -16.98 -17.93
CA GLN A 237 58.69 -17.54 -18.70
C GLN A 237 57.53 -16.53 -18.73
N VAL A 238 57.18 -16.08 -19.93
CA VAL A 238 55.97 -15.27 -20.15
C VAL A 238 54.79 -16.22 -20.21
N VAL A 239 54.07 -16.36 -19.10
CA VAL A 239 52.81 -17.11 -19.05
C VAL A 239 51.65 -16.18 -19.35
N PRO A 240 50.79 -16.48 -20.33
CA PRO A 240 49.59 -15.69 -20.60
C PRO A 240 48.66 -15.61 -19.38
N VAL A 241 48.02 -14.45 -19.19
CA VAL A 241 47.14 -14.18 -18.02
C VAL A 241 46.02 -15.22 -17.86
N TRP A 242 45.46 -15.70 -18.97
CA TRP A 242 44.39 -16.71 -18.95
C TRP A 242 44.88 -18.05 -18.36
N GLN A 243 46.12 -18.45 -18.62
CA GLN A 243 46.67 -19.71 -18.11
C GLN A 243 46.90 -19.62 -16.60
N ASN A 244 47.40 -18.47 -16.11
CA ASN A 244 47.54 -18.22 -14.69
C ASN A 244 46.18 -18.24 -13.97
N LYS A 245 45.15 -17.64 -14.57
CA LYS A 245 43.79 -17.67 -14.02
C LYS A 245 43.24 -19.10 -13.94
N LEU A 246 43.42 -19.90 -14.98
CA LEU A 246 42.98 -21.31 -14.98
C LEU A 246 43.72 -22.15 -13.94
N GLN A 247 45.02 -21.95 -13.78
CA GLN A 247 45.80 -22.64 -12.75
C GLN A 247 45.36 -22.24 -11.33
N ALA A 248 45.06 -20.96 -11.10
CA ALA A 248 44.51 -20.50 -9.83
C ALA A 248 43.14 -21.15 -9.52
N MET A 249 42.24 -21.21 -10.51
CA MET A 249 40.93 -21.86 -10.36
C MET A 249 41.04 -23.37 -10.09
N ALA A 250 41.89 -24.08 -10.83
CA ALA A 250 42.09 -25.51 -10.62
C ALA A 250 42.71 -25.82 -9.25
N TYR A 251 43.53 -24.91 -8.72
CA TYR A 251 44.12 -25.07 -7.39
C TYR A 251 43.13 -24.75 -6.26
N GLU A 252 42.26 -23.76 -6.43
CA GLU A 252 41.15 -23.50 -5.49
C GLU A 252 40.21 -24.71 -5.40
N ASP A 253 39.88 -25.30 -6.55
CA ASP A 253 39.12 -26.55 -6.60
C ASP A 253 39.89 -27.71 -5.96
N ALA A 254 41.20 -27.82 -6.21
CA ALA A 254 42.04 -28.81 -5.55
C ALA A 254 42.12 -28.60 -4.03
N LEU A 255 42.09 -27.35 -3.55
CA LEU A 255 42.04 -27.06 -2.11
C LEU A 255 40.72 -27.51 -1.49
N SER A 256 39.61 -27.25 -2.20
CA SER A 256 38.26 -27.67 -1.82
C SER A 256 38.13 -29.20 -1.76
N THR A 257 38.68 -29.90 -2.75
CA THR A 257 38.52 -31.36 -2.93
C THR A 257 39.58 -32.21 -2.23
N ARG A 258 40.87 -31.82 -2.27
CA ARG A 258 41.99 -32.65 -1.76
C ARG A 258 42.38 -32.36 -0.32
N THR A 259 42.25 -31.11 0.14
CA THR A 259 42.63 -30.73 1.52
C THR A 259 41.48 -30.86 2.51
N SER A 260 40.34 -31.42 2.08
CA SER A 260 39.13 -31.63 2.88
C SER A 260 38.69 -30.36 3.59
N HIS A 261 37.87 -29.54 2.91
CA HIS A 261 37.18 -28.45 3.58
C HIS A 261 36.50 -28.99 4.85
N TYR A 262 36.68 -28.34 6.00
CA TYR A 262 35.95 -28.72 7.21
C TYR A 262 34.46 -28.72 6.87
N SER A 263 33.81 -29.86 7.09
CA SER A 263 32.36 -29.98 6.93
C SER A 263 31.70 -29.74 8.28
N TYR A 264 30.46 -29.30 8.25
CA TYR A 264 29.70 -29.06 9.45
C TYR A 264 28.26 -29.48 9.25
N GLU A 265 27.63 -29.84 10.35
CA GLU A 265 26.22 -30.17 10.40
C GLU A 265 25.56 -29.33 11.50
N ILE A 266 24.46 -28.66 11.15
CA ILE A 266 23.66 -27.89 12.11
C ILE A 266 22.41 -28.71 12.40
N ARG A 267 22.24 -29.12 13.66
CA ARG A 267 21.01 -29.76 14.14
C ARG A 267 20.52 -29.00 15.36
N ASN A 268 19.31 -28.46 15.28
CA ASN A 268 18.74 -27.60 16.30
C ASN A 268 19.67 -26.41 16.60
N ASN A 269 20.10 -26.25 17.86
CA ASN A 269 21.00 -25.19 18.30
C ASN A 269 22.47 -25.60 18.29
N LYS A 270 22.79 -26.82 17.86
CA LYS A 270 24.16 -27.35 17.89
C LYS A 270 24.75 -27.44 16.49
N ILE A 271 25.98 -26.97 16.36
CA ILE A 271 26.83 -27.24 15.22
C ILE A 271 27.82 -28.34 15.58
N ARG A 272 27.89 -29.35 14.73
CA ARG A 272 28.92 -30.39 14.77
C ARG A 272 29.92 -30.15 13.66
N LEU A 273 31.21 -30.08 14.00
CA LEU A 273 32.28 -29.86 13.03
C LEU A 273 32.96 -31.18 12.67
N TYR A 274 33.38 -31.36 11.42
CA TYR A 274 34.04 -32.58 10.94
C TYR A 274 35.30 -32.23 10.13
N PRO A 275 36.41 -32.98 10.31
CA PRO A 275 36.67 -34.03 11.32
C PRO A 275 36.66 -33.52 12.79
N VAL A 276 37.00 -34.35 13.78
CA VAL A 276 37.11 -33.88 15.18
C VAL A 276 38.26 -32.85 15.26
N PRO A 277 38.06 -31.70 15.93
CA PRO A 277 39.13 -30.71 16.10
C PRO A 277 40.35 -31.25 16.82
N GLY A 278 41.51 -30.88 16.30
CA GLY A 278 42.82 -31.20 16.88
C GLY A 278 43.83 -30.10 16.56
N THR A 279 45.09 -30.33 16.88
CA THR A 279 46.11 -29.27 17.00
C THR A 279 46.37 -28.46 15.71
N ASP A 280 46.05 -29.03 14.54
CA ASP A 280 46.20 -28.37 13.22
C ASP A 280 44.93 -27.62 12.75
N TRP A 281 43.92 -27.49 13.61
CA TRP A 281 42.67 -26.78 13.28
C TRP A 281 42.81 -25.27 13.27
N VAL A 282 41.86 -24.62 12.58
CA VAL A 282 41.65 -23.18 12.73
C VAL A 282 41.21 -22.86 14.15
N THR A 283 41.73 -21.75 14.69
CA THR A 283 41.43 -21.32 16.07
C THR A 283 40.00 -20.82 16.22
N LYS A 284 39.45 -20.18 15.17
CA LYS A 284 38.10 -19.61 15.16
C LYS A 284 37.33 -20.01 13.91
N VAL A 285 36.08 -20.42 14.11
CA VAL A 285 35.07 -20.56 13.05
C VAL A 285 34.05 -19.45 13.23
N TRP A 286 33.76 -18.72 12.16
CA TRP A 286 32.80 -17.62 12.17
C TRP A 286 31.47 -18.08 11.59
N PHE A 287 30.39 -17.50 12.07
CA PHE A 287 29.07 -17.70 11.50
C PHE A 287 28.28 -16.40 11.47
N GLU A 288 27.45 -16.26 10.45
CA GLU A 288 26.46 -15.20 10.30
C GLU A 288 25.10 -15.74 10.70
N PHE A 289 24.36 -14.95 11.46
CA PHE A 289 23.03 -15.29 11.92
C PHE A 289 22.10 -14.08 11.88
N THR A 290 20.82 -14.36 11.72
CA THR A 290 19.73 -13.42 11.96
C THR A 290 18.92 -13.90 13.14
N ILE A 291 18.24 -12.98 13.82
CA ILE A 291 17.27 -13.32 14.88
C ILE A 291 15.90 -13.03 14.32
N ASP A 292 14.97 -13.97 14.48
CA ASP A 292 13.60 -13.77 14.02
C ASP A 292 12.97 -12.61 14.82
N THR A 293 12.72 -11.52 14.11
CA THR A 293 11.96 -10.38 14.61
C THR A 293 10.48 -10.62 14.35
N ASP A 294 9.65 -9.99 15.18
CA ASP A 294 8.20 -10.11 15.00
C ASP A 294 7.81 -9.29 13.75
N PRO A 295 7.11 -9.88 12.76
CA PRO A 295 6.78 -9.20 11.51
C PRO A 295 5.89 -7.96 11.67
N LEU A 296 5.31 -7.74 12.86
CA LEU A 296 4.49 -6.56 13.17
C LEU A 296 5.29 -5.38 13.73
N PHE A 297 6.60 -5.55 13.94
CA PHE A 297 7.44 -4.51 14.52
C PHE A 297 8.70 -4.29 13.68
N ASP A 298 9.03 -3.02 13.50
CA ASP A 298 10.29 -2.62 12.92
C ASP A 298 11.45 -2.77 13.90
N ASP A 299 12.62 -3.09 13.36
CA ASP A 299 13.89 -3.02 14.10
C ASP A 299 14.26 -1.56 14.37
N ALA A 300 14.90 -1.29 15.50
CA ALA A 300 15.25 0.07 15.92
C ALA A 300 16.11 0.81 14.87
N GLY A 301 15.57 1.89 14.29
CA GLY A 301 16.25 2.72 13.30
C GLY A 301 16.01 2.31 11.84
N LEU A 302 15.20 1.27 11.60
CA LEU A 302 14.70 0.88 10.28
C LEU A 302 13.21 1.22 10.20
N ASP A 303 12.76 1.76 9.08
CA ASP A 303 11.35 1.90 8.74
C ASP A 303 11.09 1.01 7.53
N THR A 304 10.49 -0.17 7.78
CA THR A 304 10.16 -1.11 6.71
C THR A 304 8.73 -0.91 6.19
N GLY A 305 8.04 0.12 6.68
CA GLY A 305 6.66 0.43 6.32
C GLY A 305 5.63 -0.46 7.03
N VAL A 306 6.01 -1.27 8.02
CA VAL A 306 5.08 -2.16 8.74
C VAL A 306 3.99 -1.38 9.49
N THR A 307 4.30 -0.17 9.92
CA THR A 307 3.34 0.76 10.55
C THR A 307 2.51 1.57 9.56
N GLY A 308 2.76 1.41 8.25
CA GLY A 308 2.09 2.10 7.17
C GLY A 308 0.70 1.54 6.84
N VAL A 309 0.16 1.92 5.68
CA VAL A 309 -1.14 1.44 5.21
C VAL A 309 -1.10 -0.10 5.13
N ASN A 310 -2.05 -0.74 5.79
CA ASN A 310 -2.19 -2.21 5.78
C ASN A 310 -3.54 -2.68 5.19
N ASN A 311 -4.53 -1.79 5.15
CA ASN A 311 -5.88 -2.07 4.66
C ASN A 311 -6.61 -0.75 4.35
N MET A 312 -7.80 -0.85 3.74
CA MET A 312 -8.62 0.27 3.28
C MET A 312 -8.91 1.30 4.37
N ASN A 313 -9.08 0.88 5.63
CA ASN A 313 -9.36 1.79 6.75
C ASN A 313 -8.19 2.70 7.13
N THR A 314 -6.96 2.34 6.75
CA THR A 314 -5.74 3.11 7.06
C THR A 314 -5.28 4.00 5.89
N LEU A 315 -6.03 3.96 4.77
CA LEU A 315 -5.73 4.81 3.61
C LEU A 315 -5.94 6.29 3.95
N PRO A 316 -5.04 7.17 3.50
CA PRO A 316 -5.13 8.59 3.79
C PRO A 316 -6.13 9.34 2.87
N PHE A 317 -7.29 8.77 2.58
CA PHE A 317 -8.31 9.40 1.74
C PHE A 317 -9.34 10.15 2.56
N ALA A 318 -9.34 11.49 2.45
CA ALA A 318 -10.38 12.34 3.01
C ALA A 318 -11.61 12.39 2.11
N ASN A 319 -12.65 13.11 2.55
CA ASN A 319 -13.77 13.43 1.68
C ASN A 319 -13.31 14.27 0.47
N ILE A 320 -13.84 13.95 -0.72
CA ILE A 320 -13.46 14.66 -1.95
C ILE A 320 -14.00 16.09 -1.89
N PRO A 321 -13.14 17.12 -2.01
CA PRO A 321 -13.61 18.51 -2.03
C PRO A 321 -14.58 18.78 -3.17
N TYR A 322 -15.73 19.39 -2.87
CA TYR A 322 -16.80 19.64 -3.85
C TYR A 322 -16.34 20.42 -5.09
N THR A 323 -15.38 21.33 -4.93
CA THR A 323 -14.79 22.13 -6.03
C THR A 323 -14.17 21.24 -7.11
N ASN A 324 -13.65 20.08 -6.73
CA ASN A 324 -12.90 19.18 -7.61
C ASN A 324 -13.78 18.10 -8.24
N ILE A 325 -15.07 18.06 -7.89
CA ILE A 325 -16.02 17.14 -8.51
C ILE A 325 -16.41 17.67 -9.89
N ASN A 326 -16.25 16.81 -10.90
CA ASN A 326 -16.57 17.13 -12.28
C ASN A 326 -18.09 17.23 -12.54
N SER A 327 -18.47 17.59 -13.76
CA SER A 327 -19.88 17.74 -14.15
C SER A 327 -20.68 16.44 -14.05
N ILE A 328 -20.06 15.29 -14.31
CA ILE A 328 -20.68 13.96 -14.25
C ILE A 328 -21.04 13.63 -12.79
N GLY A 329 -20.07 13.78 -11.88
CA GLY A 329 -20.28 13.60 -10.45
C GLY A 329 -21.32 14.57 -9.90
N LYS A 330 -21.23 15.86 -10.26
CA LYS A 330 -22.23 16.86 -9.87
C LYS A 330 -23.64 16.51 -10.37
N GLN A 331 -23.77 15.93 -11.56
CA GLN A 331 -25.07 15.49 -12.07
C GLN A 331 -25.63 14.29 -11.29
N TRP A 332 -24.78 13.33 -10.94
CA TRP A 332 -25.17 12.20 -10.10
C TRP A 332 -25.62 12.67 -8.71
N ILE A 333 -24.86 13.58 -8.09
CA ILE A 333 -25.19 14.17 -6.78
C ILE A 333 -26.55 14.86 -6.81
N ARG A 334 -26.88 15.62 -7.87
CA ARG A 334 -28.21 16.25 -8.00
C ARG A 334 -29.36 15.25 -8.08
N ARG A 335 -29.16 14.14 -8.82
CA ARG A 335 -30.16 13.05 -8.94
C ARG A 335 -30.35 12.35 -7.59
N PHE A 336 -29.25 12.09 -6.88
CA PHE A 336 -29.27 11.42 -5.58
C PHE A 336 -29.84 12.30 -4.46
N ALA A 337 -29.47 13.59 -4.42
CA ALA A 337 -30.07 14.55 -3.49
C ALA A 337 -31.59 14.68 -3.71
N LEU A 338 -32.06 14.59 -4.96
CA LEU A 338 -33.48 14.59 -5.28
C LEU A 338 -34.19 13.32 -4.78
N SER A 339 -33.57 12.14 -4.88
CA SER A 339 -34.17 10.91 -4.34
C SER A 339 -34.20 10.92 -2.79
N LEU A 340 -33.19 11.48 -2.12
CA LEU A 340 -33.24 11.75 -0.68
C LEU A 340 -34.36 12.73 -0.31
N CYS A 341 -34.56 13.80 -1.09
CA CYS A 341 -35.68 14.72 -0.89
C CYS A 341 -37.04 14.04 -1.05
N LYS A 342 -37.19 13.12 -2.03
CA LYS A 342 -38.40 12.31 -2.21
C LYS A 342 -38.67 11.40 -1.01
N GLU A 343 -37.62 10.80 -0.44
CA GLU A 343 -37.75 9.97 0.75
C GLU A 343 -38.26 10.81 1.94
N MET A 344 -37.62 11.94 2.22
CA MET A 344 -38.05 12.85 3.29
C MET A 344 -39.49 13.32 3.08
N LEU A 345 -39.88 13.68 1.85
CA LEU A 345 -41.25 14.06 1.53
C LEU A 345 -42.23 12.91 1.77
N GLY A 346 -41.88 11.68 1.35
CA GLY A 346 -42.68 10.49 1.59
C GLY A 346 -42.89 10.22 3.09
N LEU A 347 -41.83 10.36 3.90
CA LEU A 347 -41.89 10.24 5.36
C LEU A 347 -42.79 11.32 5.99
N ILE A 348 -42.74 12.56 5.49
CA ILE A 348 -43.59 13.66 5.97
C ILE A 348 -45.06 13.39 5.61
N ARG A 349 -45.33 12.97 4.37
CA ARG A 349 -46.70 12.66 3.90
C ARG A 349 -47.32 11.45 4.61
N ASN A 350 -46.52 10.47 5.00
CA ASN A 350 -47.00 9.33 5.79
C ASN A 350 -47.43 9.73 7.22
N LYS A 351 -46.98 10.86 7.75
CA LYS A 351 -47.46 11.37 9.04
C LYS A 351 -48.87 11.96 8.95
N PHE A 352 -49.32 12.36 7.76
CA PHE A 352 -50.63 12.98 7.49
C PHE A 352 -51.34 12.31 6.31
N THR A 353 -51.55 10.99 6.38
CA THR A 353 -52.05 10.17 5.25
C THR A 353 -53.38 10.67 4.66
N THR A 354 -54.29 11.19 5.49
CA THR A 354 -55.56 11.78 5.04
C THR A 354 -55.69 13.21 5.54
N ILE A 355 -55.86 14.14 4.61
CA ILE A 355 -56.22 15.52 4.92
C ILE A 355 -57.76 15.61 4.81
N PRO A 356 -58.49 15.83 5.92
CA PRO A 356 -59.94 15.98 5.86
C PRO A 356 -60.30 17.32 5.23
N ILE A 357 -61.07 17.28 4.14
CA ILE A 357 -61.66 18.44 3.48
C ILE A 357 -63.18 18.38 3.71
N PRO A 358 -63.93 19.50 3.74
CA PRO A 358 -65.38 19.44 3.89
C PRO A 358 -66.02 18.58 2.78
N GLY A 359 -66.52 17.39 3.14
CA GLY A 359 -67.24 16.46 2.24
C GLY A 359 -66.39 15.42 1.50
N GLU A 360 -65.06 15.48 1.56
CA GLU A 360 -64.15 14.54 0.88
C GLU A 360 -62.79 14.45 1.62
N SER A 361 -61.99 13.40 1.39
CA SER A 361 -60.63 13.30 1.93
C SER A 361 -59.61 13.21 0.81
N VAL A 362 -58.56 14.02 0.86
CA VAL A 362 -57.39 13.87 -0.02
C VAL A 362 -56.41 12.90 0.63
N THR A 363 -56.05 11.85 -0.10
CA THR A 363 -55.05 10.86 0.31
C THR A 363 -53.69 11.26 -0.24
N LEU A 364 -52.67 11.35 0.62
CA LEU A 364 -51.30 11.66 0.19
C LEU A 364 -50.56 10.40 -0.28
N ASN A 365 -49.71 10.55 -1.29
CA ASN A 365 -48.97 9.45 -1.94
C ASN A 365 -47.65 9.08 -1.24
N GLY A 366 -47.61 9.04 0.09
CA GLY A 366 -46.38 8.84 0.87
C GLY A 366 -45.67 7.51 0.60
N ASP A 367 -46.38 6.38 0.67
CA ASP A 367 -45.80 5.04 0.43
C ASP A 367 -45.23 4.85 -0.98
N ALA A 368 -45.91 5.40 -2.00
CA ALA A 368 -45.44 5.36 -3.37
C ALA A 368 -44.14 6.17 -3.56
N LEU A 369 -44.05 7.35 -2.92
CA LEU A 369 -42.84 8.17 -2.96
C LEU A 369 -41.66 7.49 -2.25
N LEU A 370 -41.90 6.83 -1.11
CA LEU A 370 -40.87 6.08 -0.40
C LEU A 370 -40.33 4.91 -1.23
N SER A 371 -41.22 4.17 -1.91
CA SER A 371 -40.81 3.07 -2.79
C SER A 371 -39.95 3.59 -3.95
N GLN A 372 -40.40 4.65 -4.63
CA GLN A 372 -39.65 5.26 -5.74
C GLN A 372 -38.31 5.81 -5.29
N ALA A 373 -38.25 6.47 -4.12
CA ALA A 373 -37.01 7.02 -3.58
C ALA A 373 -35.97 5.91 -3.31
N LYS A 374 -36.37 4.80 -2.68
CA LYS A 374 -35.46 3.67 -2.40
C LYS A 374 -34.96 3.00 -3.68
N GLU A 375 -35.84 2.84 -4.66
CA GLU A 375 -35.48 2.28 -5.97
C GLU A 375 -34.48 3.18 -6.70
N GLU A 376 -34.74 4.48 -6.78
CA GLU A 376 -33.83 5.45 -7.40
C GLU A 376 -32.48 5.53 -6.68
N GLN A 377 -32.47 5.55 -5.34
CA GLN A 377 -31.23 5.55 -4.55
C GLN A 377 -30.41 4.28 -4.80
N THR A 378 -31.05 3.11 -4.82
CA THR A 378 -30.35 1.84 -5.08
C THR A 378 -29.83 1.80 -6.50
N GLY A 379 -30.66 2.18 -7.48
CA GLY A 379 -30.27 2.24 -8.88
C GLY A 379 -29.10 3.19 -9.14
N LEU A 380 -29.10 4.37 -8.52
CA LEU A 380 -28.00 5.34 -8.63
C LEU A 380 -26.70 4.83 -8.01
N ARG A 381 -26.76 4.16 -6.85
CA ARG A 381 -25.59 3.55 -6.21
C ARG A 381 -25.00 2.44 -7.08
N GLU A 382 -25.84 1.57 -7.64
CA GLU A 382 -25.39 0.49 -8.53
C GLU A 382 -24.90 1.01 -9.89
N GLU A 383 -25.53 2.03 -10.48
CA GLU A 383 -25.06 2.73 -11.68
C GLU A 383 -23.62 3.23 -11.46
N LEU A 384 -23.38 3.96 -10.36
CA LEU A 384 -22.06 4.52 -10.08
C LEU A 384 -21.00 3.43 -9.80
N LYS A 385 -21.34 2.43 -8.98
CA LYS A 385 -20.43 1.29 -8.70
C LYS A 385 -20.06 0.54 -9.97
N THR A 386 -21.02 0.30 -10.86
CA THR A 386 -20.80 -0.45 -12.10
C THR A 386 -19.87 0.33 -13.03
N VAL A 387 -20.16 1.60 -13.28
CA VAL A 387 -19.33 2.48 -14.11
C VAL A 387 -17.90 2.56 -13.55
N LEU A 388 -17.75 2.74 -12.23
CA LEU A 388 -16.44 2.74 -11.59
C LEU A 388 -15.75 1.37 -11.72
N ALA A 389 -16.46 0.27 -11.52
CA ALA A 389 -15.89 -1.07 -11.65
C ALA A 389 -15.40 -1.40 -13.08
N GLU A 390 -15.87 -0.70 -14.12
CA GLU A 390 -15.35 -0.80 -15.48
C GLU A 390 -14.09 0.07 -15.70
N MET A 391 -13.89 1.09 -14.87
CA MET A 391 -12.76 2.04 -14.95
C MET A 391 -11.61 1.70 -13.98
N THR A 392 -11.55 0.49 -13.44
CA THR A 392 -10.41 0.03 -12.65
C THR A 392 -9.15 -0.06 -13.51
N TYR A 393 -7.97 0.22 -12.95
CA TYR A 393 -6.72 0.25 -13.73
C TYR A 393 -6.44 -1.05 -14.49
N ASP A 394 -6.72 -2.21 -13.89
CA ASP A 394 -6.56 -3.53 -14.54
C ASP A 394 -7.38 -3.67 -15.83
N LYS A 395 -8.66 -3.24 -15.77
CA LYS A 395 -9.53 -3.24 -16.94
C LYS A 395 -9.10 -2.22 -17.98
N LEU A 396 -8.71 -1.02 -17.58
CA LEU A 396 -8.23 0.01 -18.51
C LEU A 396 -6.99 -0.48 -19.28
N VAL A 397 -6.03 -1.10 -18.59
CA VAL A 397 -4.84 -1.69 -19.23
C VAL A 397 -5.23 -2.82 -20.19
N THR A 398 -6.20 -3.66 -19.81
CA THR A 398 -6.70 -4.73 -20.68
C THR A 398 -7.36 -4.16 -21.94
N THR A 399 -8.23 -3.16 -21.79
CA THR A 399 -8.89 -2.48 -22.92
C THR A 399 -7.90 -1.76 -23.83
N ASP A 400 -6.88 -1.10 -23.27
CA ASP A 400 -5.83 -0.44 -24.05
C ASP A 400 -5.00 -1.47 -24.84
N ALA A 401 -4.69 -2.62 -24.24
CA ALA A 401 -3.99 -3.71 -24.93
C ALA A 401 -4.81 -4.26 -26.11
N GLU A 402 -6.11 -4.48 -25.93
CA GLU A 402 -7.03 -4.91 -26.99
C GLU A 402 -7.14 -3.86 -28.12
N MET A 403 -7.15 -2.57 -27.76
CA MET A 403 -7.16 -1.47 -28.73
C MET A 403 -5.84 -1.40 -29.52
N MET A 404 -4.70 -1.64 -28.87
CA MET A 404 -3.40 -1.72 -29.53
C MET A 404 -3.33 -2.88 -30.52
N GLU A 405 -3.79 -4.06 -30.13
CA GLU A 405 -3.87 -5.23 -31.03
C GLU A 405 -4.77 -4.96 -32.24
N SER A 406 -5.94 -4.37 -32.01
CA SER A 406 -6.85 -3.95 -33.08
C SER A 406 -6.22 -2.93 -34.01
N THR A 407 -5.44 -1.99 -33.47
CA THR A 407 -4.71 -0.99 -34.24
C THR A 407 -3.58 -1.62 -35.08
N GLN A 408 -2.84 -2.58 -34.53
CA GLN A 408 -1.82 -3.33 -35.29
C GLN A 408 -2.46 -4.12 -36.44
N ASN A 409 -3.60 -4.76 -36.19
CA ASN A 409 -4.36 -5.46 -37.22
C ASN A 409 -4.81 -4.50 -38.34
N LEU A 410 -5.26 -3.28 -37.98
CA LEU A 410 -5.61 -2.26 -38.98
C LEU A 410 -4.38 -1.79 -39.76
N GLN A 411 -3.26 -1.53 -39.08
CA GLN A 411 -2.00 -1.13 -39.70
C GLN A 411 -1.46 -2.19 -40.67
N ALA A 412 -1.64 -3.48 -40.37
CA ALA A 412 -1.26 -4.57 -41.27
C ALA A 412 -2.01 -4.54 -42.62
N HIS A 413 -3.21 -3.95 -42.66
CA HIS A 413 -4.00 -3.77 -43.87
C HIS A 413 -3.71 -2.45 -44.59
N ILE A 414 -2.92 -1.55 -44.00
CA ILE A 414 -2.45 -0.34 -44.68
C ILE A 414 -1.24 -0.75 -45.55
N PRO A 415 -1.35 -0.68 -46.89
CA PRO A 415 -0.21 -0.98 -47.74
C PRO A 415 0.89 0.06 -47.49
N MET A 416 1.96 -0.37 -46.82
CA MET A 416 3.19 0.41 -46.69
C MET A 416 3.81 0.53 -48.09
N ILE A 417 3.65 1.69 -48.72
CA ILE A 417 4.47 2.04 -49.89
C ILE A 417 5.91 2.04 -49.38
N ILE A 418 6.74 1.14 -49.91
CA ILE A 418 8.16 1.07 -49.60
C ILE A 418 8.73 2.48 -49.76
N TYR A 419 9.11 3.13 -48.67
CA TYR A 419 9.84 4.39 -48.72
C TYR A 419 11.25 4.07 -49.23
N THR A 420 11.45 4.24 -50.52
CA THR A 420 12.79 4.28 -51.12
C THR A 420 13.30 5.71 -50.99
N GLY A 421 14.05 6.00 -49.94
CA GLY A 421 14.77 7.24 -49.71
C GLY A 421 16.00 6.99 -48.85
#